data_AF-A0A7V8WIG7-F1
#
_entry.id   AF-A0A7V8WIG7-F1
#
_cell.length_a   1.000
_cell.length_b   1.000
_cell.length_c   1.000
_cell.angle_alpha   90.00
_cell.angle_beta   90.00
_cell.angle_gamma   90.00
#
_symmetry.space_group_name_H-M   'P 1'
#
loop_
_entity.id
_entity.type
_entity.pdbx_description
1 polymer ?
#
loop_
_entity_poly.entity_id
_entity_poly.type
_entity_poly.pdbx_seq_one_letter_code
_entity_poly.pdbx_strand_id
1 'polypeptide(L)'
;MASAVSPDAVKAAAPALSGALARPHLVARMAQVATPAKWVAAPSGTGKSTLVASYSASTGRTLVWYRLDPRDDDPAFFYARFASALVAALGALTSLPHYTPDDSGRELHLADRPTTISSSSSR
;
A
#
# COMPACT_ATOMS: atom_id res chain seq x y z
N MET A 1 5.96 -13.20 25.56
CA MET A 1 6.96 -12.49 24.73
C MET A 1 6.21 -11.50 23.84
N ALA A 2 6.18 -10.23 24.25
CA ALA A 2 5.56 -9.16 23.46
C ALA A 2 6.55 -8.74 22.37
N SER A 3 6.25 -9.08 21.11
CA SER A 3 7.04 -8.61 19.98
C SER A 3 6.82 -7.11 19.83
N ALA A 4 7.89 -6.32 19.96
CA ALA A 4 7.83 -4.88 19.81
C ALA A 4 7.49 -4.54 18.36
N VAL A 5 6.23 -4.15 18.15
CA VAL A 5 5.73 -3.62 16.88
C VAL A 5 6.50 -2.32 16.62
N SER A 6 7.39 -2.31 15.63
CA SER A 6 8.08 -1.09 15.19
C SER A 6 7.05 0.00 14.86
N PRO A 7 7.34 1.29 15.11
CA PRO A 7 6.38 2.39 14.89
C PRO A 7 5.83 2.46 13.46
N ASP A 8 6.50 1.81 12.51
CA ASP A 8 6.11 1.64 11.11
C ASP A 8 4.99 0.64 10.87
N ALA A 9 4.87 -0.37 11.73
CA ALA A 9 3.89 -1.42 11.58
C ALA A 9 2.45 -0.93 11.90
N VAL A 10 2.30 0.18 12.63
CA VAL A 10 0.99 0.82 12.86
C VAL A 10 0.47 1.55 11.61
N LYS A 11 1.38 2.00 10.72
CA LYS A 11 1.02 2.64 9.44
C LYS A 11 0.48 1.64 8.42
N ALA A 12 0.71 0.34 8.65
CA ALA A 12 0.40 -0.75 7.71
C ALA A 12 -0.61 -1.79 8.23
N ALA A 13 -1.27 -1.54 9.35
CA ALA A 13 -2.32 -2.43 9.85
C ALA A 13 -3.69 -2.07 9.24
N ALA A 14 -4.40 -3.09 8.77
CA ALA A 14 -5.81 -2.97 8.44
C ALA A 14 -6.62 -2.60 9.70
N PRO A 15 -7.68 -1.78 9.59
CA PRO A 15 -8.61 -1.62 10.69
C PRO A 15 -9.30 -2.95 11.01
N ALA A 16 -9.43 -3.26 12.30
CA ALA A 16 -10.17 -4.44 12.74
C ALA A 16 -11.63 -4.35 12.29
N LEU A 17 -12.17 -5.45 11.74
CA LEU A 17 -13.56 -5.53 11.30
C LEU A 17 -14.53 -5.98 12.40
N SER A 18 -14.07 -6.13 13.64
CA SER A 18 -14.91 -6.55 14.77
C SER A 18 -16.07 -5.58 14.98
N GLY A 19 -17.30 -6.07 14.81
CA GLY A 19 -18.53 -5.26 14.91
C GLY A 19 -18.88 -4.45 13.66
N ALA A 20 -18.19 -4.64 12.54
CA ALA A 20 -18.55 -4.00 11.28
C ALA A 20 -19.85 -4.60 10.72
N LEU A 21 -20.82 -3.73 10.38
CA LEU A 21 -22.02 -4.14 9.67
C LEU A 21 -21.67 -4.57 8.24
N ALA A 22 -22.13 -5.74 7.82
CA ALA A 22 -21.92 -6.24 6.46
C ALA A 22 -22.61 -5.34 5.43
N ARG A 23 -21.87 -4.91 4.39
CA ARG A 23 -22.37 -4.06 3.29
C ARG A 23 -22.11 -4.73 1.92
N PRO A 24 -22.72 -5.90 1.63
CA PRO A 24 -22.40 -6.69 0.44
C PRO A 24 -22.61 -5.94 -0.87
N HIS A 25 -23.62 -5.07 -0.94
CA HIS A 25 -23.89 -4.25 -2.12
C HIS A 25 -22.74 -3.28 -2.45
N LEU A 26 -22.09 -2.67 -1.45
CA LEU A 26 -20.94 -1.78 -1.67
C LEU A 26 -19.67 -2.55 -2.01
N VAL A 27 -19.47 -3.71 -1.38
CA VAL A 27 -18.37 -4.62 -1.71
C VAL A 27 -18.47 -5.06 -3.17
N ALA A 28 -19.66 -5.44 -3.63
CA ALA A 28 -19.92 -5.79 -5.02
C ALA A 28 -19.68 -4.61 -5.98
N ARG A 29 -20.13 -3.39 -5.64
CA ARG A 29 -19.83 -2.18 -6.44
C ARG A 29 -18.33 -1.90 -6.55
N MET A 30 -17.58 -2.10 -5.47
CA MET A 30 -16.12 -1.94 -5.52
C MET A 30 -15.46 -3.03 -6.37
N ALA A 31 -16.00 -4.25 -6.39
CA ALA A 31 -15.53 -5.34 -7.23
C ALA A 31 -15.72 -5.07 -8.74
N GLN A 32 -16.77 -4.35 -9.12
CA GLN A 32 -17.07 -4.03 -10.53
C GLN A 32 -16.07 -3.04 -11.17
N VAL A 33 -15.33 -2.28 -10.36
CA VAL A 33 -14.31 -1.35 -10.87
C VAL A 33 -13.03 -2.15 -11.14
N ALA A 34 -12.64 -2.28 -12.41
CA ALA A 34 -11.44 -3.02 -12.82
C ALA A 34 -10.34 -2.07 -13.32
N THR A 35 -9.85 -1.21 -12.43
CA THR A 35 -8.78 -0.24 -12.70
C THR A 35 -7.55 -0.51 -11.84
N PRO A 36 -6.33 -0.15 -12.31
CA PRO A 36 -5.09 -0.30 -11.53
C PRO A 36 -5.11 0.46 -10.19
N ALA A 37 -5.87 1.56 -10.12
CA ALA A 37 -6.07 2.34 -8.90
C ALA A 37 -7.55 2.66 -8.68
N LYS A 38 -8.01 2.59 -7.42
CA LYS A 38 -9.38 2.92 -7.00
C LYS A 38 -9.34 4.02 -5.95
N TRP A 39 -10.04 5.12 -6.19
CA TRP A 39 -10.19 6.22 -5.23
C TRP A 39 -11.51 6.08 -4.47
N VAL A 40 -11.46 6.05 -3.13
CA VAL A 40 -12.65 5.97 -2.27
C VAL A 40 -12.78 7.26 -1.47
N ALA A 41 -13.67 8.15 -1.90
CA ALA A 41 -13.96 9.41 -1.22
C ALA A 41 -15.31 9.33 -0.49
N ALA A 42 -15.32 9.72 0.78
CA ALA A 42 -16.53 9.90 1.59
C ALA A 42 -16.22 10.80 2.79
N PRO A 43 -17.22 11.47 3.38
CA PRO A 43 -17.06 12.19 4.63
C PRO A 43 -16.43 11.35 5.75
N SER A 44 -15.91 12.03 6.77
CA SER A 44 -15.46 11.34 7.98
C SER A 44 -16.61 10.58 8.64
N GLY A 45 -16.32 9.42 9.23
CA GLY A 45 -17.33 8.60 9.91
C GLY A 45 -18.22 7.71 9.00
N THR A 46 -18.20 7.85 7.67
CA THR A 46 -19.06 7.05 6.77
C THR A 46 -18.61 5.58 6.58
N GLY A 47 -17.53 5.16 7.25
CA GLY A 47 -17.03 3.78 7.19
C GLY A 47 -16.23 3.44 5.92
N LYS A 48 -15.59 4.43 5.28
CA LYS A 48 -14.75 4.22 4.08
C LYS A 48 -13.65 3.17 4.28
N SER A 49 -12.91 3.27 5.39
CA SER A 49 -11.84 2.30 5.70
C SER A 49 -12.41 0.91 6.02
N THR A 50 -13.59 0.85 6.65
CA THR A 50 -14.32 -0.40 6.89
C THR A 50 -14.74 -1.04 5.56
N LEU A 51 -15.27 -0.27 4.61
CA LEU A 51 -15.62 -0.78 3.28
C LEU A 51 -14.41 -1.36 2.54
N VAL A 52 -13.28 -0.64 2.55
CA VAL A 52 -12.02 -1.12 1.95
C VAL A 52 -11.59 -2.42 2.63
N ALA A 53 -11.56 -2.48 3.95
CA ALA A 53 -11.20 -3.70 4.69
C ALA A 53 -12.13 -4.88 4.41
N SER A 54 -13.46 -4.66 4.37
CA SER A 54 -14.43 -5.71 4.03
C SER A 54 -14.25 -6.23 2.60
N TYR A 55 -14.01 -5.33 1.64
CA TYR A 55 -13.72 -5.74 0.26
C TYR A 55 -12.43 -6.55 0.17
N SER A 56 -11.36 -6.08 0.80
CA SER A 56 -10.08 -6.77 0.81
C SER A 56 -10.22 -8.18 1.38
N ALA A 57 -10.91 -8.33 2.51
CA ALA A 57 -11.22 -9.64 3.10
C ALA A 57 -12.01 -10.56 2.13
N SER A 58 -12.92 -9.99 1.33
CA SER A 58 -13.68 -10.77 0.33
C SER A 58 -12.86 -11.21 -0.89
N THR A 59 -11.72 -10.57 -1.16
CA THR A 59 -10.90 -10.91 -2.33
C THR A 59 -9.90 -12.04 -2.10
N GLY A 60 -9.59 -12.37 -0.84
CA GLY A 60 -8.57 -13.37 -0.48
C GLY A 60 -7.14 -13.00 -0.91
N ARG A 61 -6.89 -11.76 -1.35
CA ARG A 61 -5.58 -11.29 -1.80
C ARG A 61 -4.76 -10.79 -0.62
N THR A 62 -3.45 -10.99 -0.69
CA THR A 62 -2.52 -10.32 0.23
C THR A 62 -2.57 -8.81 -0.02
N LEU A 63 -2.76 -8.06 1.06
CA LEU A 63 -2.92 -6.61 1.02
C LEU A 63 -1.90 -5.95 1.93
N VAL A 64 -1.37 -4.83 1.46
CA VAL A 64 -0.57 -3.92 2.28
C VAL A 64 -1.39 -2.67 2.52
N TRP A 65 -1.58 -2.32 3.78
CA TRP A 65 -2.13 -1.02 4.14
C TRP A 65 -0.98 -0.02 4.22
N TYR A 66 -1.22 1.19 3.76
CA TYR A 66 -0.23 2.26 3.88
C TYR A 66 -0.96 3.57 4.14
N ARG A 67 -0.81 4.12 5.34
CA ARG A 67 -1.40 5.41 5.70
C ARG A 67 -0.43 6.53 5.35
N LEU A 68 -0.78 7.38 4.37
CA LEU A 68 -0.02 8.57 4.03
C LEU A 68 0.05 9.54 5.23
N ASP A 69 1.21 10.14 5.46
CA ASP A 69 1.46 11.18 6.45
C ASP A 69 2.31 12.32 5.84
N PRO A 70 2.39 13.51 6.49
CA PRO A 70 3.06 14.66 5.89
C PRO A 70 4.52 14.45 5.51
N ARG A 71 5.22 13.45 6.06
CA ARG A 71 6.60 13.14 5.68
C ARG A 71 6.71 12.41 4.35
N ASP A 72 5.60 11.86 3.85
CA ASP A 72 5.53 11.22 2.53
C ASP A 72 5.44 12.24 1.38
N ASP A 73 5.51 13.56 1.69
CA ASP A 73 5.59 14.62 0.69
C ASP A 73 6.95 14.66 -0.04
N ASP A 74 8.00 14.08 0.57
CA ASP A 74 9.25 13.79 -0.11
C ASP A 74 9.12 12.45 -0.88
N PRO A 75 9.18 12.46 -2.23
CA PRO A 75 9.06 11.24 -3.02
C PRO A 75 10.10 10.18 -2.66
N ALA A 76 11.35 10.57 -2.41
CA ALA A 76 12.42 9.63 -2.06
C ALA A 76 12.09 8.90 -0.75
N PHE A 77 11.62 9.67 0.24
CA PHE A 77 11.19 9.12 1.52
C PHE A 77 9.97 8.20 1.34
N PHE A 78 8.95 8.65 0.61
CA PHE A 78 7.75 7.86 0.33
C PHE A 78 8.08 6.50 -0.31
N TYR A 79 8.86 6.48 -1.40
CA TYR A 79 9.18 5.25 -2.13
C TYR A 79 10.01 4.27 -1.29
N ALA A 80 11.01 4.74 -0.54
CA ALA A 80 11.81 3.89 0.33
C ALA A 80 10.95 3.23 1.44
N ARG A 81 10.04 4.01 2.02
CA ARG A 81 9.12 3.57 3.07
C ARG A 81 8.06 2.61 2.55
N PHE A 82 7.52 2.90 1.37
CA PHE A 82 6.54 2.06 0.70
C PHE A 82 7.15 0.70 0.33
N ALA A 83 8.35 0.69 -0.26
CA ALA A 83 9.08 -0.54 -0.56
C ALA A 83 9.34 -1.37 0.71
N SER A 84 9.79 -0.73 1.80
CA SER A 84 10.00 -1.41 3.08
C SER A 84 8.70 -2.03 3.65
N ALA A 85 7.58 -1.32 3.57
CA ALA A 85 6.28 -1.82 4.01
C ALA A 85 5.79 -2.99 3.15
N LEU A 86 6.00 -2.92 1.83
CA LEU A 86 5.68 -4.02 0.92
C LEU A 86 6.53 -5.27 1.24
N VAL A 87 7.84 -5.12 1.45
CA VAL A 87 8.72 -6.25 1.81
C VAL A 87 8.32 -6.86 3.14
N ALA A 88 8.00 -6.03 4.15
CA ALA A 88 7.55 -6.52 5.45
C ALA A 88 6.23 -7.30 5.38
N ALA A 89 5.30 -6.91 4.50
CA ALA A 89 3.99 -7.53 4.39
C ALA A 89 3.93 -8.71 3.40
N LEU A 90 4.73 -8.68 2.34
CA LEU A 90 4.70 -9.66 1.24
C LEU A 90 5.91 -10.60 1.21
N GLY A 91 6.96 -10.30 1.99
CA GLY A 91 8.24 -10.99 1.94
C GLY A 91 9.13 -10.44 0.81
N ALA A 92 9.86 -11.32 0.12
CA ALA A 92 10.74 -10.90 -0.96
C ALA A 92 9.95 -10.42 -2.18
N LEU A 93 10.24 -9.19 -2.62
CA LEU A 93 9.70 -8.64 -3.86
C LEU A 93 10.76 -8.79 -4.95
N THR A 94 10.39 -9.45 -6.04
CA THR A 94 11.29 -9.71 -7.17
C THR A 94 11.65 -8.45 -7.94
N SER A 95 10.83 -7.41 -7.87
CA SER A 95 11.11 -6.13 -8.52
C SER A 95 10.17 -5.03 -8.05
N LEU A 96 10.73 -3.97 -7.47
CA LEU A 96 10.04 -2.69 -7.29
C LEU A 96 10.87 -1.59 -7.97
N PRO A 97 10.23 -0.61 -8.64
CA PRO A 97 10.92 0.61 -9.04
C PRO A 97 11.54 1.28 -7.80
N HIS A 98 12.84 1.52 -7.85
CA HIS A 98 13.55 2.24 -6.80
C HIS A 98 13.68 3.71 -7.20
N TYR A 99 13.24 4.61 -6.33
CA TYR A 99 13.41 6.05 -6.53
C TYR A 99 14.87 6.45 -6.33
N THR A 100 15.47 7.03 -7.35
CA THR A 100 16.83 7.60 -7.33
C THR A 100 16.78 9.13 -7.31
N PRO A 101 17.84 9.82 -6.86
CA PRO A 101 17.89 11.29 -6.93
C PRO A 101 17.60 11.86 -8.33
N ASP A 102 17.98 11.13 -9.39
CA ASP A 102 17.74 11.48 -10.80
C ASP A 102 16.25 11.48 -11.20
N ASP A 103 15.35 10.91 -10.38
CA ASP A 103 13.90 10.88 -10.61
C ASP A 103 13.19 12.14 -10.11
N SER A 104 13.90 13.04 -9.44
CA SER A 104 13.32 14.27 -8.91
C SER A 104 12.74 15.13 -10.03
N GLY A 105 11.44 15.47 -9.93
CA GLY A 105 10.69 16.16 -10.98
C GLY A 105 10.24 15.26 -12.14
N ARG A 106 10.41 13.94 -12.04
CA ARG A 106 10.01 12.93 -13.05
C ARG A 106 9.21 11.78 -12.43
N GLU A 107 8.60 12.01 -11.28
CA GLU A 107 7.94 11.00 -10.45
C GLU A 107 6.87 10.21 -11.22
N LEU A 108 6.16 10.88 -12.13
CA LEU A 108 5.11 10.25 -12.96
C LEU A 108 5.63 9.20 -13.94
N HIS A 109 6.92 9.24 -14.30
CA HIS A 109 7.54 8.33 -15.27
C HIS A 109 8.32 7.19 -14.58
N LEU A 110 8.32 7.14 -13.25
CA LEU A 110 9.07 6.13 -12.50
C LEU A 110 8.62 4.70 -12.87
N ALA A 111 7.33 4.51 -13.14
CA ALA A 111 6.75 3.23 -13.53
C ALA A 111 7.18 2.76 -14.94
N ASP A 112 7.63 3.70 -15.80
CA ASP A 112 8.07 3.40 -17.16
C ASP A 112 9.54 2.96 -17.21
N ARG A 113 10.28 3.10 -16.10
CA ARG A 113 11.68 2.68 -16.03
C ARG A 113 11.76 1.15 -16.01
N PRO A 114 12.62 0.54 -16.84
CA PRO A 114 12.89 -0.88 -16.74
C PRO A 114 13.44 -1.19 -15.35
N THR A 115 12.75 -2.04 -14.59
CA THR A 115 13.19 -2.45 -13.27
C THR A 115 14.44 -3.32 -13.42
N THR A 116 15.61 -2.68 -13.45
CA THR A 116 16.87 -3.37 -13.68
C THR A 116 17.34 -3.91 -12.34
N ILE A 117 17.21 -5.22 -12.15
CA ILE A 117 17.88 -5.94 -11.05
C ILE A 117 19.36 -5.89 -11.39
N SER A 118 20.07 -4.89 -10.90
CA SER A 118 21.53 -4.90 -10.97
C SER A 118 22.00 -5.90 -9.92
N SER A 119 22.13 -7.16 -10.33
CA SER A 119 22.89 -8.18 -9.61
C SER A 119 24.36 -7.78 -9.67
N SER A 120 24.75 -6.77 -8.89
CA SER A 120 26.15 -6.45 -8.65
C SER A 120 26.71 -7.50 -7.69
N SER A 121 26.99 -8.68 -8.25
CA SER A 121 28.04 -9.55 -7.73
C SER A 121 29.37 -8.82 -7.94
N SER A 122 29.95 -8.31 -6.85
CA SER A 122 31.36 -7.96 -6.82
C SER A 122 32.02 -8.83 -5.76
N ARG A 123 33.11 -9.45 -6.21
CA ARG A 123 34.01 -10.38 -5.53
C ARG A 123 34.71 -9.75 -4.34
#